data_AF-A0A1H0KUU5-F1
#
_entry.id   AF-A0A1H0KUU5-F1
#
_cell.length_a   1.000
_cell.length_b   1.000
_cell.length_c   1.000
_cell.angle_alpha   90.00
_cell.angle_beta   90.00
_cell.angle_gamma   90.00
#
_symmetry.space_group_name_H-M   'P 1'
#
loop_
_entity.id
_entity.type
_entity.pdbx_description
1 polymer ?
#
loop_
_entity_poly.entity_id
_entity_poly.type
_entity_poly.pdbx_seq_one_letter_code
_entity_poly.pdbx_strand_id
1 'polypeptide(L)'
;MSLRTSLQKLIRRDPVASLRERATELRGSLNRRTVVAGTVAAAVPLPALAATVAPAAVPSDLARACDAAVAHLAWINNPAHPDDAWPDERLEAELDKAEDVVWRAANEPAASLDDLSAKARLLIADSGQHLGWSKFAGDRATLTLLREVTALAPTRALPPAPMAVAPVERAEYRARLLAAYAEDRAQRPISNVAQFGSIEERAAALVGKRLWSTAREILALPPPATTEGLTLTALAATILTEAEFTNDDPAITAAVSLTRAVLAFTGAAYPDGFIGFGDEPDHSDRDKALYTSAGSLPAWAIAQARAEIAAEDEDDA
;
A
#
# COMPACT_ATOMS: atom_id res chain seq x y z
N MET A 1 -3.94 -0.30 -25.23
CA MET A 1 -2.52 0.07 -25.44
C MET A 1 -1.77 -0.45 -24.24
N SER A 2 -0.79 -1.33 -24.44
CA SER A 2 -0.26 -2.28 -23.44
C SER A 2 0.79 -1.67 -22.48
N LEU A 3 0.74 -2.10 -21.21
CA LEU A 3 1.72 -1.86 -20.14
C LEU A 3 3.16 -2.26 -20.47
N ARG A 4 3.39 -2.98 -21.58
CA ARG A 4 4.72 -3.16 -22.22
C ARG A 4 5.52 -1.84 -22.34
N THR A 5 4.83 -0.70 -22.39
CA THR A 5 5.49 0.60 -22.57
C THR A 5 6.12 1.18 -21.28
N SER A 6 5.71 0.76 -20.08
CA SER A 6 6.17 1.41 -18.84
C SER A 6 7.57 0.96 -18.41
N LEU A 7 7.86 -0.34 -18.50
CA LEU A 7 9.22 -0.89 -18.34
C LEU A 7 10.14 -0.47 -19.51
N GLN A 8 9.62 -0.46 -20.75
CA GLN A 8 10.36 0.06 -21.90
C GLN A 8 10.73 1.55 -21.76
N LYS A 9 9.91 2.37 -21.08
CA LYS A 9 10.20 3.80 -20.87
C LYS A 9 11.25 4.06 -19.78
N LEU A 10 11.46 3.14 -18.84
CA LEU A 10 12.56 3.21 -17.88
C LEU A 10 13.90 2.85 -18.55
N ILE A 11 13.87 1.92 -19.50
CA ILE A 11 15.04 1.49 -20.28
C ILE A 11 15.36 2.47 -21.43
N ARG A 12 14.36 3.18 -21.98
CA ARG A 12 14.50 4.11 -23.13
C ARG A 12 14.45 5.59 -22.79
N ARG A 13 14.94 6.02 -21.63
CA ARG A 13 15.18 7.46 -21.36
C ARG A 13 16.66 7.80 -21.57
N ASP A 14 16.86 8.54 -22.65
CA ASP A 14 18.08 9.21 -23.15
C ASP A 14 19.17 8.29 -23.78
N PRO A 15 19.35 8.29 -25.11
CA PRO A 15 20.30 7.41 -25.80
C PRO A 15 21.77 7.88 -25.69
N VAL A 16 22.04 8.99 -24.99
CA VAL A 16 23.37 9.62 -25.02
C VAL A 16 24.23 9.29 -23.81
N ALA A 17 23.65 8.88 -22.67
CA ALA A 17 24.42 8.54 -21.47
C ALA A 17 24.61 7.03 -21.35
N SER A 18 25.85 6.57 -21.36
CA SER A 18 26.17 5.15 -21.18
C SER A 18 25.71 4.68 -19.79
N LEU A 19 25.21 3.43 -19.68
CA LEU A 19 24.83 2.82 -18.40
C LEU A 19 25.95 2.88 -17.34
N ARG A 20 27.22 2.95 -17.78
CA ARG A 20 28.39 3.15 -16.92
C ARG A 20 28.43 4.53 -16.23
N GLU A 21 28.10 5.62 -16.92
CA GLU A 21 28.07 6.96 -16.28
C GLU A 21 27.02 7.03 -15.17
N ARG A 22 25.85 6.44 -15.42
CA ARG A 22 24.75 6.40 -14.45
C ARG A 22 25.06 5.54 -13.22
N ALA A 23 25.71 4.39 -13.41
CA ALA A 23 26.16 3.56 -12.28
C ALA A 23 27.19 4.28 -11.40
N THR A 24 27.99 5.18 -12.00
CA THR A 24 28.99 5.98 -11.28
C THR A 24 28.33 7.12 -10.50
N GLU A 25 27.31 7.75 -11.07
CA GLU A 25 26.53 8.81 -10.43
C GLU A 25 25.70 8.29 -9.23
N LEU A 26 25.10 7.11 -9.36
CA LEU A 26 24.39 6.42 -8.28
C LEU A 26 25.32 6.03 -7.12
N ARG A 27 26.54 5.54 -7.40
CA ARG A 27 27.55 5.27 -6.35
C ARG A 27 28.02 6.56 -5.66
N GLY A 28 28.11 7.67 -6.38
CA GLY A 28 28.43 8.99 -5.82
C GLY A 28 27.35 9.54 -4.88
N SER A 29 26.08 9.25 -5.17
CA SER A 29 24.92 9.62 -4.34
C SER A 29 24.84 8.83 -3.03
N LEU A 30 25.12 7.52 -3.08
CA LEU A 30 25.08 6.63 -1.91
C LEU A 30 26.18 6.93 -0.87
N ASN A 31 27.36 7.39 -1.32
CA ASN A 31 28.46 7.74 -0.41
C ASN A 31 28.25 9.03 0.39
N ARG A 32 27.18 9.81 0.14
CA ARG A 32 26.90 11.07 0.87
C ARG A 32 25.90 10.93 2.03
N ARG A 33 25.42 9.72 2.33
CA ARG A 33 24.39 9.50 3.38
C ARG A 33 24.78 8.46 4.43
N THR A 34 26.06 8.41 4.79
CA THR A 34 26.53 7.61 5.92
C THR A 34 26.79 8.51 7.13
N VAL A 35 26.51 7.99 8.33
CA VAL A 35 26.66 8.58 9.70
C VAL A 35 25.36 9.27 10.19
N VAL A 36 24.67 8.83 11.25
CA VAL A 36 25.13 8.48 12.61
C VAL A 36 24.45 7.22 13.16
N ALA A 37 25.25 6.33 13.75
CA ALA A 37 24.86 5.26 14.67
C ALA A 37 25.36 5.57 16.09
N GLY A 38 24.62 5.16 17.12
CA GLY A 38 25.08 5.01 18.51
C GLY A 38 23.96 4.48 19.42
N THR A 39 23.96 3.18 19.79
CA THR A 39 24.33 2.57 21.12
C THR A 39 23.54 3.10 22.33
N VAL A 40 22.95 2.31 23.25
CA VAL A 40 23.40 1.11 23.97
C VAL A 40 22.21 0.23 24.40
N ALA A 41 22.35 -1.10 24.32
CA ALA A 41 21.44 -2.10 24.88
C ALA A 41 21.80 -2.44 26.34
N ALA A 42 20.81 -2.45 27.23
CA ALA A 42 20.91 -3.05 28.56
C ALA A 42 20.15 -4.38 28.57
N ALA A 43 20.89 -5.47 28.78
CA ALA A 43 20.35 -6.82 28.84
C ALA A 43 19.74 -7.10 30.23
N VAL A 44 18.47 -7.50 30.26
CA VAL A 44 17.80 -8.07 31.45
C VAL A 44 17.54 -9.55 31.15
N PRO A 45 17.91 -10.49 32.04
CA PRO A 45 17.71 -11.92 31.80
C PRO A 45 16.22 -12.28 31.96
N LEU A 46 15.60 -12.79 30.89
CA LEU A 46 14.26 -13.36 30.90
C LEU A 46 14.31 -14.86 31.23
N PRO A 47 13.33 -15.40 31.98
CA PRO A 47 13.24 -16.83 32.27
C PRO A 47 12.79 -17.60 31.01
N ALA A 48 13.53 -18.65 30.68
CA ALA A 48 13.21 -19.56 29.58
C ALA A 48 12.03 -20.47 29.98
N LEU A 49 10.82 -20.09 29.59
CA LEU A 49 9.67 -20.99 29.57
C LEU A 49 9.74 -21.83 28.29
N ALA A 50 9.79 -23.15 28.45
CA ALA A 50 9.81 -24.12 27.37
C ALA A 50 8.50 -24.03 26.56
N ALA A 51 8.54 -23.30 25.44
CA ALA A 51 7.49 -23.33 24.44
C ALA A 51 7.55 -24.69 23.75
N THR A 52 6.47 -25.46 23.84
CA THR A 52 6.22 -26.60 22.97
C THR A 52 6.07 -26.09 21.55
N VAL A 53 7.14 -26.21 20.76
CA VAL A 53 7.14 -25.89 19.33
C VAL A 53 6.16 -26.85 18.66
N ALA A 54 4.98 -26.35 18.31
CA ALA A 54 4.06 -27.09 17.45
C ALA A 54 4.78 -27.40 16.13
N PRO A 55 4.60 -28.61 15.56
CA PRO A 55 5.23 -28.95 14.29
C PRO A 55 4.84 -27.92 13.24
N ALA A 56 5.84 -27.36 12.54
CA ALA A 56 5.62 -26.39 11.49
C ALA A 56 4.62 -26.97 10.47
N ALA A 57 3.52 -26.26 10.24
CA ALA A 57 2.55 -26.67 9.24
C ALA A 57 3.22 -26.75 7.87
N VAL A 58 2.88 -27.77 7.08
CA VAL A 58 3.37 -27.88 5.71
C VAL A 58 2.82 -26.69 4.91
N PRO A 59 3.68 -25.88 4.26
CA PRO A 59 3.21 -24.74 3.48
C PRO A 59 2.27 -25.19 2.36
N SER A 60 1.22 -24.41 2.11
CA SER A 60 0.29 -24.68 1.01
C SER A 60 1.01 -24.70 -0.34
N ASP A 61 0.33 -25.21 -1.38
CA ASP A 61 0.86 -25.12 -2.75
C ASP A 61 1.06 -23.67 -3.21
N LEU A 62 0.11 -22.79 -2.90
CA LEU A 62 0.18 -21.38 -3.25
C LEU A 62 1.34 -20.67 -2.53
N ALA A 63 1.53 -20.93 -1.24
CA ALA A 63 2.64 -20.39 -0.47
C ALA A 63 4.00 -20.86 -1.02
N ARG A 64 4.12 -22.15 -1.37
CA ARG A 64 5.34 -22.69 -2.01
C ARG A 64 5.61 -22.05 -3.37
N ALA A 65 4.58 -21.86 -4.20
CA ALA A 65 4.72 -21.21 -5.49
C ALA A 65 5.20 -19.76 -5.35
N CYS A 66 4.60 -18.99 -4.43
CA CYS A 66 5.01 -17.61 -4.15
C CYS A 66 6.46 -17.54 -3.66
N ASP A 67 6.85 -18.40 -2.71
CA ASP A 67 8.21 -18.42 -2.17
C ASP A 67 9.26 -18.83 -3.20
N ALA A 68 8.91 -19.77 -4.09
CA ALA A 68 9.76 -20.13 -5.22
C ALA A 68 9.94 -18.97 -6.21
N ALA A 69 8.87 -18.23 -6.52
CA ALA A 69 8.94 -17.06 -7.38
C ALA A 69 9.77 -15.92 -6.75
N VAL A 70 9.65 -15.69 -5.44
CA VAL A 70 10.52 -14.74 -4.71
C VAL A 70 12.00 -15.13 -4.85
N ALA A 71 12.33 -16.40 -4.63
CA ALA A 71 13.70 -16.89 -4.78
C ALA A 71 14.20 -16.75 -6.24
N HIS A 72 13.31 -16.96 -7.20
CA HIS A 72 13.61 -16.81 -8.63
C HIS A 72 13.89 -15.35 -9.01
N LEU A 73 13.05 -14.40 -8.57
CA LEU A 73 13.27 -12.96 -8.77
C LEU A 73 14.58 -12.49 -8.12
N ALA A 74 14.91 -13.00 -6.93
CA ALA A 74 16.18 -12.69 -6.27
C ALA A 74 17.39 -13.23 -7.05
N TRP A 75 17.24 -14.40 -7.70
CA TRP A 75 18.26 -14.95 -8.59
C TRP A 75 18.43 -14.12 -9.86
N ILE A 76 17.34 -13.74 -10.54
CA ILE A 76 17.37 -12.86 -11.73
C ILE A 76 18.11 -11.54 -11.40
N ASN A 77 17.78 -10.94 -10.26
CA ASN A 77 18.34 -9.65 -9.82
C ASN A 77 19.69 -9.74 -9.12
N ASN A 78 20.34 -10.91 -9.11
CA ASN A 78 21.62 -11.08 -8.41
C ASN A 78 22.73 -10.29 -9.14
N PRO A 79 23.36 -9.29 -8.50
CA PRO A 79 24.38 -8.44 -9.12
C PRO A 79 25.69 -9.18 -9.44
N ALA A 80 25.85 -10.43 -8.98
CA ALA A 80 26.97 -11.28 -9.35
C ALA A 80 26.84 -11.86 -10.77
N HIS A 81 25.68 -11.75 -11.41
CA HIS A 81 25.53 -12.14 -12.81
C HIS A 81 26.34 -11.22 -13.72
N PRO A 82 27.08 -11.78 -14.69
CA PRO A 82 27.69 -10.99 -15.76
C PRO A 82 26.63 -10.15 -16.50
N ASP A 83 26.99 -8.92 -16.91
CA ASP A 83 26.09 -8.02 -17.65
C ASP A 83 25.57 -8.64 -18.96
N ASP A 84 26.28 -9.62 -19.53
CA ASP A 84 25.94 -10.36 -20.75
C ASP A 84 25.29 -11.74 -20.49
N ALA A 85 25.06 -12.10 -19.22
CA ALA A 85 24.47 -13.40 -18.87
C ALA A 85 22.99 -13.53 -19.28
N TRP A 86 22.37 -12.40 -19.63
CA TRP A 86 20.95 -12.26 -19.88
C TRP A 86 20.68 -11.57 -21.22
N PRO A 87 20.62 -12.32 -22.33
CA PRO A 87 19.94 -11.84 -23.53
C PRO A 87 18.52 -11.41 -23.17
N ASP A 88 18.04 -10.32 -23.78
CA ASP A 88 16.73 -9.73 -23.49
C ASP A 88 15.60 -10.77 -23.55
N GLU A 89 15.62 -11.67 -24.55
CA GLU A 89 14.58 -12.70 -24.71
C GLU A 89 14.59 -13.72 -23.56
N ARG A 90 15.76 -14.03 -23.01
CA ARG A 90 15.88 -14.93 -21.86
C ARG A 90 15.39 -14.25 -20.60
N LEU A 91 15.74 -12.98 -20.39
CA LEU A 91 15.28 -12.21 -19.24
C LEU A 91 13.75 -12.11 -19.25
N GLU A 92 13.16 -11.77 -20.40
CA GLU A 92 11.69 -11.72 -20.58
C GLU A 92 11.05 -13.07 -20.23
N ALA A 93 11.56 -14.17 -20.78
CA ALA A 93 11.01 -15.51 -20.49
C ALA A 93 11.14 -15.96 -19.03
N GLU A 94 12.15 -15.50 -18.28
CA GLU A 94 12.25 -15.78 -16.83
C GLU A 94 11.36 -14.85 -15.99
N LEU A 95 11.18 -13.59 -16.40
CA LEU A 95 10.24 -12.67 -15.76
C LEU A 95 8.79 -13.13 -15.95
N ASP A 96 8.42 -13.62 -17.13
CA ASP A 96 7.09 -14.17 -17.42
C ASP A 96 6.71 -15.30 -16.43
N LYS A 97 7.66 -16.15 -16.03
CA LYS A 97 7.42 -17.21 -15.04
C LYS A 97 7.07 -16.67 -13.67
N ALA A 98 7.68 -15.56 -13.26
CA ALA A 98 7.35 -14.91 -12.00
C ALA A 98 6.00 -14.19 -12.11
N GLU A 99 5.73 -13.55 -13.25
CA GLU A 99 4.46 -12.86 -13.53
C GLU A 99 3.27 -13.83 -13.49
N ASP A 100 3.40 -15.03 -14.06
CA ASP A 100 2.38 -16.08 -13.98
C ASP A 100 2.01 -16.42 -12.52
N VAL A 101 2.99 -16.43 -11.62
CA VAL A 101 2.77 -16.67 -10.19
C VAL A 101 2.13 -15.46 -9.51
N VAL A 102 2.46 -14.23 -9.91
CA VAL A 102 1.79 -13.01 -9.44
C VAL A 102 0.31 -13.04 -9.82
N TRP A 103 -0.02 -13.38 -11.07
CA TRP A 103 -1.41 -13.55 -11.52
C TRP A 103 -2.13 -14.66 -10.75
N ARG A 104 -1.48 -15.79 -10.53
CA ARG A 104 -2.04 -16.86 -9.70
C ARG A 104 -2.33 -16.39 -8.27
N ALA A 105 -1.37 -15.70 -7.65
CA ALA A 105 -1.50 -15.14 -6.31
C ALA A 105 -2.62 -14.09 -6.20
N ALA A 106 -2.87 -13.31 -7.26
CA ALA A 106 -3.95 -12.34 -7.30
C ALA A 106 -5.34 -13.00 -7.38
N ASN A 107 -5.46 -14.12 -8.11
CA ASN A 107 -6.72 -14.78 -8.42
C ASN A 107 -7.14 -15.87 -7.42
N GLU A 108 -6.19 -16.61 -6.85
CA GLU A 108 -6.50 -17.66 -5.87
C GLU A 108 -6.73 -17.04 -4.48
N PRO A 109 -7.80 -17.35 -3.73
CA PRO A 109 -7.96 -16.84 -2.38
C PRO A 109 -6.91 -17.43 -1.43
N ALA A 110 -6.44 -16.63 -0.46
CA ALA A 110 -5.56 -17.14 0.59
C ALA A 110 -6.37 -17.94 1.62
N ALA A 111 -5.94 -19.16 1.94
CA ALA A 111 -6.61 -20.03 2.91
C ALA A 111 -6.03 -19.87 4.34
N SER A 112 -4.88 -19.22 4.46
CA SER A 112 -4.14 -19.09 5.71
C SER A 112 -3.33 -17.78 5.77
N LEU A 113 -2.85 -17.43 6.97
CA LEU A 113 -1.90 -16.33 7.16
C LEU A 113 -0.56 -16.59 6.47
N ASP A 114 -0.15 -17.85 6.34
CA ASP A 114 1.08 -18.21 5.64
C ASP A 114 0.95 -17.93 4.14
N ASP A 115 -0.22 -18.19 3.55
CA ASP A 115 -0.52 -17.81 2.16
C ASP A 115 -0.50 -16.29 1.99
N LEU A 116 -1.14 -15.55 2.90
CA LEU A 116 -1.14 -14.08 2.87
C LEU A 116 0.30 -13.53 2.97
N SER A 117 1.13 -14.10 3.84
CA SER A 117 2.53 -13.72 3.99
C SER A 117 3.37 -14.05 2.76
N ALA A 118 3.18 -15.23 2.16
CA ALA A 118 3.91 -15.63 0.95
C ALA A 118 3.55 -14.73 -0.24
N LYS A 119 2.26 -14.45 -0.44
CA LYS A 119 1.80 -13.46 -1.44
C LYS A 119 2.39 -12.09 -1.17
N ALA A 120 2.42 -11.68 0.10
CA ALA A 120 2.93 -10.37 0.44
C ALA A 120 4.43 -10.22 0.11
N ARG A 121 5.22 -11.26 0.41
CA ARG A 121 6.64 -11.34 0.03
C ARG A 121 6.83 -11.33 -1.48
N LEU A 122 6.00 -12.05 -2.24
CA LEU A 122 6.05 -12.05 -3.70
C LEU A 122 5.83 -10.64 -4.28
N LEU A 123 4.79 -9.93 -3.86
CA LEU A 123 4.49 -8.59 -4.37
C LEU A 123 5.57 -7.56 -3.96
N ILE A 124 6.19 -7.72 -2.79
CA ILE A 124 7.34 -6.91 -2.39
C ILE A 124 8.55 -7.21 -3.29
N ALA A 125 8.79 -8.47 -3.64
CA ALA A 125 9.93 -8.86 -4.47
C ALA A 125 9.77 -8.38 -5.92
N ASP A 126 8.55 -8.51 -6.46
CA ASP A 126 8.21 -8.13 -7.84
C ASP A 126 8.16 -6.60 -8.01
N SER A 127 7.37 -5.92 -7.16
CA SER A 127 7.00 -4.52 -7.37
C SER A 127 7.45 -3.60 -6.23
N GLY A 128 8.07 -4.10 -5.17
CA GLY A 128 8.33 -3.31 -3.94
C GLY A 128 9.21 -2.07 -4.14
N GLN A 129 10.14 -2.09 -5.11
CA GLN A 129 10.91 -0.89 -5.46
C GLN A 129 10.05 0.15 -6.17
N HIS A 130 9.22 -0.28 -7.13
CA HIS A 130 8.28 0.59 -7.85
C HIS A 130 7.22 1.17 -6.91
N LEU A 131 6.60 0.32 -6.08
CA LEU A 131 5.63 0.74 -5.07
C LEU A 131 6.24 1.71 -4.05
N GLY A 132 7.50 1.50 -3.67
CA GLY A 132 8.22 2.37 -2.74
C GLY A 132 8.61 3.73 -3.33
N TRP A 133 8.80 3.82 -4.64
CA TRP A 133 9.13 5.05 -5.36
C TRP A 133 7.92 5.73 -5.99
N SER A 134 6.78 5.06 -5.99
CA SER A 134 5.55 5.60 -6.56
C SER A 134 5.14 6.87 -5.82
N LYS A 135 4.70 7.85 -6.62
CA LYS A 135 4.07 9.07 -6.10
C LYS A 135 2.62 8.82 -5.69
N PHE A 136 2.02 7.73 -6.18
CA PHE A 136 0.64 7.35 -5.87
C PHE A 136 0.56 6.85 -4.43
N ALA A 137 -0.53 7.23 -3.75
CA ALA A 137 -0.72 6.88 -2.34
C ALA A 137 -1.16 5.43 -2.18
N GLY A 138 -1.98 4.91 -3.11
CA GLY A 138 -2.38 3.50 -3.16
C GLY A 138 -1.17 2.56 -3.19
N ASP A 139 -0.22 2.78 -4.08
CA ASP A 139 1.00 1.95 -4.19
C ASP A 139 1.81 1.87 -2.89
N ARG A 140 1.98 3.01 -2.20
CA ARG A 140 2.68 3.04 -0.90
C ARG A 140 1.86 2.36 0.19
N ALA A 141 0.54 2.52 0.17
CA ALA A 141 -0.37 1.86 1.10
C ALA A 141 -0.32 0.34 0.94
N THR A 142 -0.34 -0.13 -0.31
CA THR A 142 -0.13 -1.52 -0.68
C THR A 142 1.18 -2.04 -0.11
N LEU A 143 2.31 -1.35 -0.35
CA LEU A 143 3.61 -1.77 0.18
C LEU A 143 3.64 -1.84 1.70
N THR A 144 3.02 -0.88 2.40
CA THR A 144 2.88 -0.94 3.86
C THR A 144 2.09 -2.18 4.27
N LEU A 145 0.89 -2.38 3.73
CA LEU A 145 0.04 -3.53 4.07
C LEU A 145 0.78 -4.87 3.85
N LEU A 146 1.52 -4.99 2.74
CA LEU A 146 2.32 -6.17 2.44
C LEU A 146 3.38 -6.44 3.52
N ARG A 147 4.10 -5.41 3.95
CA ARG A 147 5.12 -5.52 5.00
C ARG A 147 4.51 -5.93 6.34
N GLU A 148 3.35 -5.37 6.67
CA GLU A 148 2.64 -5.67 7.91
C GLU A 148 2.14 -7.11 7.96
N VAL A 149 1.55 -7.59 6.86
CA VAL A 149 1.13 -9.00 6.72
C VAL A 149 2.34 -9.92 6.86
N THR A 150 3.48 -9.56 6.28
CA THR A 150 4.73 -10.34 6.40
C THR A 150 5.22 -10.38 7.85
N ALA A 151 5.16 -9.26 8.57
CA ALA A 151 5.61 -9.16 9.97
C ALA A 151 4.74 -9.96 10.95
N LEU A 152 3.46 -10.21 10.61
CA LEU A 152 2.53 -10.95 11.45
C LEU A 152 2.62 -12.48 11.30
N ALA A 153 3.24 -13.00 10.24
CA ALA A 153 3.34 -14.44 10.01
C ALA A 153 4.18 -15.22 11.06
N PRO A 154 5.33 -14.71 11.53
CA PRO A 154 6.17 -15.44 12.49
C PRO A 154 5.60 -15.52 13.92
N THR A 155 4.64 -14.66 14.28
CA THR A 155 4.21 -14.49 15.68
C THR A 155 3.24 -15.56 16.18
N ARG A 156 2.87 -16.55 15.37
CA ARG A 156 2.01 -17.67 15.82
C ARG A 156 2.73 -18.70 16.72
N ALA A 157 4.07 -18.71 16.72
CA ALA A 157 4.88 -19.65 17.51
C ALA A 157 5.48 -19.05 18.80
N LEU A 158 5.43 -17.73 18.99
CA LEU A 158 5.94 -17.11 20.21
C LEU A 158 4.79 -16.95 21.21
N PRO A 159 4.93 -17.41 22.47
CA PRO A 159 3.99 -17.01 23.51
C PRO A 159 3.95 -15.48 23.58
N PRO A 160 2.81 -14.87 23.94
CA PRO A 160 2.68 -13.42 24.01
C PRO A 160 3.74 -12.90 24.97
N ALA A 161 4.81 -12.31 24.44
CA ALA A 161 5.71 -11.53 25.25
C ALA A 161 4.86 -10.37 25.80
N PRO A 162 4.82 -10.14 27.13
CA PRO A 162 4.21 -8.95 27.68
C PRO A 162 5.08 -7.77 27.25
N MET A 163 4.79 -7.23 26.08
CA MET A 163 5.43 -6.04 25.57
C MET A 163 4.67 -4.81 26.05
N ALA A 164 5.45 -3.78 26.39
CA ALA A 164 4.94 -2.50 26.84
C ALA A 164 3.93 -1.95 25.82
N VAL A 165 2.69 -1.87 26.26
CA VAL A 165 1.59 -1.24 25.54
C VAL A 165 1.99 0.22 25.31
N ALA A 166 2.33 0.57 24.07
CA ALA A 166 2.26 1.97 23.65
C ALA A 166 0.76 2.31 23.51
N PRO A 167 0.16 3.12 24.40
CA PRO A 167 -1.28 3.23 24.55
C PRO A 167 -1.79 4.50 23.86
N VAL A 168 -1.48 4.69 22.58
CA VAL A 168 -2.19 5.69 21.77
C VAL A 168 -3.10 4.93 20.82
N GLU A 169 -4.40 5.21 20.99
CA GLU A 169 -5.50 4.30 20.76
C GLU A 169 -5.77 4.11 19.27
N ARG A 170 -5.52 2.90 18.76
CA ARG A 170 -5.93 2.51 17.39
C ARG A 170 -7.44 2.72 17.16
N ALA A 171 -8.24 2.71 18.22
CA ALA A 171 -9.64 3.08 18.22
C ALA A 171 -9.87 4.56 17.81
N GLU A 172 -9.07 5.50 18.32
CA GLU A 172 -9.15 6.91 17.93
C GLU A 172 -8.80 7.09 16.45
N TYR A 173 -7.73 6.43 15.98
CA TYR A 173 -7.37 6.45 14.56
C TYR A 173 -8.47 5.89 13.66
N ARG A 174 -9.09 4.78 14.07
CA ARG A 174 -10.23 4.20 13.36
C ARG A 174 -11.40 5.16 13.30
N ALA A 175 -11.78 5.77 14.43
CA ALA A 175 -12.87 6.73 14.50
C ALA A 175 -12.59 7.96 13.63
N ARG A 176 -11.37 8.50 13.68
CA ARG A 176 -10.92 9.62 12.82
C ARG A 176 -11.00 9.27 11.34
N LEU A 177 -10.53 8.09 10.95
CA LEU A 177 -10.55 7.63 9.56
C LEU A 177 -11.98 7.49 9.04
N LEU A 178 -12.86 6.82 9.79
CA LEU A 178 -14.25 6.62 9.39
C LEU A 178 -15.04 7.93 9.36
N ALA A 179 -14.78 8.85 10.31
CA ALA A 179 -15.40 10.18 10.29
C ALA A 179 -14.95 10.99 9.07
N ALA A 180 -13.64 11.01 8.76
CA ALA A 180 -13.13 11.68 7.58
C ALA A 180 -13.67 11.06 6.27
N TYR A 181 -13.86 9.74 6.25
CA TYR A 181 -14.45 9.05 5.11
C TYR A 181 -15.92 9.40 4.92
N ALA A 182 -16.70 9.45 6.00
CA ALA A 182 -18.10 9.88 5.96
C ALA A 182 -18.23 11.34 5.47
N GLU A 183 -17.36 12.25 5.94
CA GLU A 183 -17.29 13.62 5.42
C GLU A 183 -16.98 13.63 3.91
N ASP A 184 -16.02 12.81 3.45
CA ASP A 184 -15.70 12.68 2.02
C ASP A 184 -16.87 12.15 1.20
N ARG A 185 -17.62 11.16 1.69
CA ARG A 185 -18.82 10.70 0.99
C ARG A 185 -19.88 11.78 0.89
N ALA A 186 -20.10 12.53 1.97
CA ALA A 186 -21.10 13.59 2.02
C ALA A 186 -20.77 14.78 1.10
N GLN A 187 -19.49 15.09 0.86
CA GLN A 187 -19.13 16.23 0.00
C GLN A 187 -19.24 15.94 -1.50
N ARG A 188 -19.22 14.67 -1.92
CA ARG A 188 -19.09 14.28 -3.34
C ARG A 188 -20.11 14.90 -4.29
N PRO A 189 -21.43 14.95 -3.97
CA PRO A 189 -22.39 15.65 -4.81
C PRO A 189 -22.03 17.11 -5.07
N ILE A 190 -21.45 17.80 -4.07
CA ILE A 190 -21.03 19.20 -4.16
C ILE A 190 -19.78 19.32 -5.02
N SER A 191 -18.75 18.49 -4.80
CA SER A 191 -17.53 18.52 -5.64
C SER A 191 -17.79 18.34 -7.12
N ASN A 192 -18.82 17.58 -7.49
CA ASN A 192 -19.15 17.28 -8.88
C ASN A 192 -19.78 18.48 -9.61
N VAL A 193 -20.37 19.43 -8.89
CA VAL A 193 -21.09 20.58 -9.46
C VAL A 193 -20.52 21.94 -9.05
N ALA A 194 -19.57 21.96 -8.10
CA ALA A 194 -18.94 23.17 -7.62
C ALA A 194 -18.21 23.89 -8.77
N GLN A 195 -18.34 25.21 -8.82
CA GLN A 195 -17.63 26.01 -9.80
C GLN A 195 -16.14 26.08 -9.45
N PHE A 196 -15.28 26.03 -10.47
CA PHE A 196 -13.84 26.21 -10.29
C PHE A 196 -13.53 27.54 -9.57
N GLY A 197 -12.70 27.48 -8.54
CA GLY A 197 -12.31 28.60 -7.67
C GLY A 197 -13.32 28.91 -6.56
N SER A 198 -14.47 28.21 -6.48
CA SER A 198 -15.49 28.48 -5.46
C SER A 198 -15.07 28.03 -4.05
N ILE A 199 -15.74 28.57 -3.03
CA ILE A 199 -15.58 28.11 -1.63
C ILE A 199 -15.93 26.63 -1.52
N GLU A 200 -16.96 26.18 -2.25
CA GLU A 200 -17.44 24.82 -2.25
C GLU A 200 -16.41 23.83 -2.81
N GLU A 201 -15.77 24.15 -3.94
CA GLU A 201 -14.71 23.33 -4.53
C GLU A 201 -13.52 23.22 -3.57
N ARG A 202 -13.06 24.35 -3.01
CA ARG A 202 -11.94 24.37 -2.06
C ARG A 202 -12.26 23.59 -0.79
N ALA A 203 -13.45 23.78 -0.22
CA ALA A 203 -13.90 23.05 0.96
C ALA A 203 -13.97 21.54 0.69
N ALA A 204 -14.50 21.12 -0.46
CA ALA A 204 -14.50 19.72 -0.87
C ALA A 204 -13.08 19.14 -0.99
N ALA A 205 -12.16 19.89 -1.62
CA ALA A 205 -10.75 19.50 -1.73
C ALA A 205 -10.07 19.35 -0.34
N LEU A 206 -10.38 20.22 0.61
CA LEU A 206 -9.89 20.14 1.98
C LEU A 206 -10.38 18.88 2.71
N VAL A 207 -11.65 18.51 2.52
CA VAL A 207 -12.21 17.24 3.06
C VAL A 207 -11.46 16.04 2.49
N GLY A 208 -11.30 15.97 1.16
CA GLY A 208 -10.55 14.90 0.51
C GLY A 208 -9.09 14.84 0.99
N LYS A 209 -8.43 15.99 1.13
CA LYS A 209 -7.06 16.10 1.67
C LYS A 209 -6.97 15.56 3.10
N ARG A 210 -7.96 15.87 3.96
CA ARG A 210 -8.02 15.37 5.35
C ARG A 210 -8.15 13.85 5.40
N LEU A 211 -9.03 13.27 4.59
CA LEU A 211 -9.20 11.82 4.48
C LEU A 211 -7.88 11.14 4.08
N TRP A 212 -7.27 11.60 2.97
CA TRP A 212 -6.02 11.01 2.48
C TRP A 212 -4.86 11.22 3.44
N SER A 213 -4.78 12.38 4.11
CA SER A 213 -3.78 12.64 5.13
C SER A 213 -3.92 11.67 6.30
N THR A 214 -5.15 11.44 6.77
CA THR A 214 -5.44 10.51 7.88
C THR A 214 -5.09 9.07 7.52
N ALA A 215 -5.48 8.61 6.31
CA ALA A 215 -5.12 7.28 5.84
C ALA A 215 -3.59 7.09 5.73
N ARG A 216 -2.87 8.09 5.22
CA ARG A 216 -1.39 8.06 5.15
C ARG A 216 -0.72 8.08 6.52
N GLU A 217 -1.27 8.84 7.48
CA GLU A 217 -0.79 8.85 8.86
C GLU A 217 -0.87 7.45 9.46
N ILE A 218 -1.98 6.74 9.27
CA ILE A 218 -2.18 5.36 9.72
C ILE A 218 -1.14 4.41 9.10
N LEU A 219 -0.90 4.53 7.79
CA LEU A 219 0.06 3.68 7.08
C LEU A 219 1.53 4.01 7.40
N ALA A 220 1.79 5.13 8.06
CA ALA A 220 3.11 5.49 8.57
C ALA A 220 3.35 5.00 10.01
N LEU A 221 2.32 4.43 10.67
CA LEU A 221 2.48 3.83 11.99
C LEU A 221 3.39 2.60 11.94
N PRO A 222 4.00 2.20 13.08
CA PRO A 222 4.74 0.95 13.15
C PRO A 222 3.85 -0.26 12.80
N PRO A 223 4.44 -1.34 12.22
CA PRO A 223 3.69 -2.53 11.87
C PRO A 223 2.81 -3.05 13.01
N PRO A 224 1.56 -3.44 12.74
CA PRO A 224 0.64 -3.89 13.76
C PRO A 224 1.07 -5.23 14.33
N ALA A 225 1.07 -5.28 15.66
CA ALA A 225 1.22 -6.53 16.42
C ALA A 225 -0.14 -7.18 16.75
N THR A 226 -1.25 -6.59 16.32
CA THR A 226 -2.61 -7.02 16.68
C THR A 226 -3.53 -7.05 15.46
N THR A 227 -4.54 -7.91 15.49
CA THR A 227 -5.58 -8.01 14.46
C THR A 227 -6.36 -6.70 14.27
N GLU A 228 -6.58 -5.95 15.35
CA GLU A 228 -7.22 -4.63 15.27
C GLU A 228 -6.35 -3.62 14.52
N GLY A 229 -5.03 -3.64 14.73
CA GLY A 229 -4.12 -2.81 13.95
C GLY A 229 -4.08 -3.19 12.48
N LEU A 230 -4.03 -4.49 12.19
CA LEU A 230 -4.09 -4.96 10.81
C LEU A 230 -5.40 -4.54 10.14
N THR A 231 -6.52 -4.57 10.88
CA THR A 231 -7.81 -4.06 10.41
C THR A 231 -7.75 -2.57 10.08
N LEU A 232 -7.17 -1.76 10.97
CA LEU A 232 -7.01 -0.32 10.76
C LEU A 232 -6.17 -0.01 9.53
N THR A 233 -5.03 -0.70 9.35
CA THR A 233 -4.21 -0.56 8.15
C THR A 233 -4.96 -0.97 6.89
N ALA A 234 -5.67 -2.10 6.92
CA ALA A 234 -6.44 -2.58 5.77
C ALA A 234 -7.56 -1.61 5.38
N LEU A 235 -8.24 -0.99 6.34
CA LEU A 235 -9.24 0.07 6.09
C LEU A 235 -8.59 1.31 5.46
N ALA A 236 -7.43 1.76 5.96
CA ALA A 236 -6.71 2.89 5.37
C ALA A 236 -6.24 2.59 3.95
N ALA A 237 -5.74 1.38 3.68
CA ALA A 237 -5.37 0.92 2.35
C ALA A 237 -6.60 0.89 1.43
N THR A 238 -7.72 0.32 1.89
CA THR A 238 -9.00 0.27 1.15
C THR A 238 -9.41 1.65 0.65
N ILE A 239 -9.36 2.67 1.52
CA ILE A 239 -9.73 4.04 1.18
C ILE A 239 -8.80 4.65 0.13
N LEU A 240 -7.51 4.34 0.19
CA LEU A 240 -6.54 4.88 -0.77
C LEU A 240 -6.58 4.19 -2.12
N THR A 241 -7.06 2.96 -2.18
CA THR A 241 -7.20 2.18 -3.42
C THR A 241 -8.63 2.18 -3.98
N GLU A 242 -9.55 2.91 -3.36
CA GLU A 242 -10.95 3.00 -3.79
C GLU A 242 -11.03 3.61 -5.20
N ALA A 243 -11.78 2.95 -6.10
CA ALA A 243 -11.90 3.32 -7.51
C ALA A 243 -10.55 3.48 -8.26
N GLU A 244 -9.45 2.97 -7.71
CA GLU A 244 -8.14 2.90 -8.39
C GLU A 244 -7.96 1.59 -9.17
N PHE A 245 -8.91 0.63 -9.09
CA PHE A 245 -8.82 -0.60 -9.85
C PHE A 245 -9.02 -0.33 -11.34
N THR A 246 -7.92 -0.31 -12.06
CA THR A 246 -7.91 -0.44 -13.51
C THR A 246 -7.45 -1.85 -13.83
N ASN A 247 -8.25 -2.60 -14.62
CA ASN A 247 -8.05 -4.03 -14.93
C ASN A 247 -6.68 -4.40 -15.51
N ASP A 248 -5.82 -3.42 -15.79
CA ASP A 248 -4.57 -3.64 -16.52
C ASP A 248 -3.36 -3.82 -15.58
N ASP A 249 -3.40 -3.38 -14.31
CA ASP A 249 -2.22 -3.46 -13.42
C ASP A 249 -2.27 -4.68 -12.46
N PRO A 250 -1.38 -5.68 -12.61
CA PRO A 250 -1.34 -6.86 -11.74
C PRO A 250 -1.01 -6.52 -10.27
N ALA A 251 -0.20 -5.49 -10.03
CA ALA A 251 0.21 -5.11 -8.67
C ALA A 251 -0.96 -4.47 -7.93
N ILE A 252 -1.73 -3.59 -8.59
CA ILE A 252 -2.98 -3.03 -8.04
C ILE A 252 -3.99 -4.16 -7.81
N THR A 253 -4.12 -5.08 -8.76
CA THR A 253 -5.04 -6.22 -8.64
C THR A 253 -4.71 -7.07 -7.41
N ALA A 254 -3.44 -7.41 -7.25
CA ALA A 254 -3.00 -8.20 -6.11
C ALA A 254 -3.10 -7.44 -4.78
N ALA A 255 -2.89 -6.12 -4.79
CA ALA A 255 -3.11 -5.25 -3.62
C ALA A 255 -4.56 -5.24 -3.15
N VAL A 256 -5.49 -5.10 -4.09
CA VAL A 256 -6.93 -5.14 -3.81
C VAL A 256 -7.34 -6.53 -3.31
N SER A 257 -6.88 -7.60 -3.96
CA SER A 257 -7.11 -8.98 -3.49
C SER A 257 -6.56 -9.20 -2.08
N LEU A 258 -5.37 -8.67 -1.76
CA LEU A 258 -4.81 -8.77 -0.42
C LEU A 258 -5.63 -7.98 0.60
N THR A 259 -6.02 -6.75 0.28
CA THR A 259 -6.83 -5.89 1.15
C THR A 259 -8.17 -6.55 1.48
N ARG A 260 -8.84 -7.12 0.47
CA ARG A 260 -10.06 -7.93 0.64
C ARG A 260 -9.84 -9.12 1.56
N ALA A 261 -8.77 -9.87 1.33
CA ALA A 261 -8.47 -11.06 2.12
C ALA A 261 -8.15 -10.70 3.59
N VAL A 262 -7.45 -9.60 3.83
CA VAL A 262 -7.18 -9.11 5.19
C VAL A 262 -8.48 -8.69 5.89
N LEU A 263 -9.34 -7.89 5.24
CA LEU A 263 -10.63 -7.50 5.83
C LEU A 263 -11.54 -8.71 6.11
N ALA A 264 -11.58 -9.67 5.19
CA ALA A 264 -12.33 -10.92 5.38
C ALA A 264 -11.76 -11.73 6.56
N PHE A 265 -10.44 -11.82 6.66
CA PHE A 265 -9.75 -12.51 7.76
C PHE A 265 -10.01 -11.84 9.12
N THR A 266 -10.02 -10.50 9.17
CA THR A 266 -10.29 -9.77 10.41
C THR A 266 -11.79 -9.59 10.72
N GLY A 267 -12.68 -9.96 9.79
CA GLY A 267 -14.13 -9.80 9.93
C GLY A 267 -14.58 -8.35 9.85
N ALA A 268 -13.77 -7.45 9.30
CA ALA A 268 -14.09 -6.04 9.21
C ALA A 268 -14.96 -5.75 7.98
N ALA A 269 -16.03 -4.99 8.19
CA ALA A 269 -16.85 -4.47 7.10
C ALA A 269 -16.17 -3.29 6.40
N TYR A 270 -16.54 -3.08 5.13
CA TYR A 270 -16.18 -1.86 4.42
C TYR A 270 -16.83 -0.62 5.06
N PRO A 271 -16.22 0.56 4.92
CA PRO A 271 -16.85 1.81 5.35
C PRO A 271 -18.19 2.06 4.63
N ASP A 272 -19.13 2.72 5.32
CA ASP A 272 -20.40 3.11 4.72
C ASP A 272 -20.20 4.04 3.51
N GLY A 273 -20.86 3.74 2.40
CA GLY A 273 -20.71 4.49 1.14
C GLY A 273 -19.51 4.08 0.28
N PHE A 274 -18.84 2.97 0.61
CA PHE A 274 -17.80 2.38 -0.24
C PHE A 274 -18.34 1.97 -1.61
N ILE A 275 -17.80 2.59 -2.66
CA ILE A 275 -18.28 2.40 -4.04
C ILE A 275 -17.70 1.16 -4.70
N GLY A 276 -16.70 0.53 -4.09
CA GLY A 276 -15.99 -0.62 -4.64
C GLY A 276 -14.55 -0.29 -5.01
N PHE A 277 -13.82 -1.31 -5.42
CA PHE A 277 -12.47 -1.11 -5.94
C PHE A 277 -12.52 -0.75 -7.43
N GLY A 278 -13.54 -1.22 -8.17
CA GLY A 278 -13.74 -0.89 -9.59
C GLY A 278 -14.03 -2.11 -10.48
N ASP A 279 -13.72 -3.31 -10.00
CA ASP A 279 -13.98 -4.59 -10.65
C ASP A 279 -15.37 -5.16 -10.32
N GLU A 280 -16.09 -4.59 -9.35
CA GLU A 280 -17.45 -5.00 -9.04
C GLU A 280 -18.44 -4.56 -10.14
N PRO A 281 -19.40 -5.42 -10.54
CA PRO A 281 -20.31 -5.14 -11.66
C PRO A 281 -21.23 -3.93 -11.41
N ASP A 282 -21.47 -3.57 -10.15
CA ASP A 282 -22.31 -2.45 -9.74
C ASP A 282 -21.50 -1.20 -9.33
N HIS A 283 -20.17 -1.23 -9.46
CA HIS A 283 -19.30 -0.11 -9.08
C HIS A 283 -19.73 1.20 -9.74
N SER A 284 -19.98 1.19 -11.05
CA SER A 284 -20.40 2.39 -11.79
C SER A 284 -21.74 2.95 -11.29
N ASP A 285 -22.67 2.09 -10.89
CA ASP A 285 -23.96 2.52 -10.35
C ASP A 285 -23.79 3.12 -8.95
N ARG A 286 -22.95 2.54 -8.10
CA ARG A 286 -22.61 3.07 -6.77
C ARG A 286 -21.88 4.40 -6.86
N ASP A 287 -20.89 4.52 -7.74
CA ASP A 287 -20.14 5.75 -7.98
C ASP A 287 -21.06 6.86 -8.51
N LYS A 288 -21.92 6.56 -9.49
CA LYS A 288 -22.92 7.53 -9.98
C LYS A 288 -23.92 7.94 -8.90
N ALA A 289 -24.39 7.00 -8.07
CA ALA A 289 -25.32 7.29 -6.98
C ALA A 289 -24.69 8.27 -5.97
N LEU A 290 -23.39 8.13 -5.69
CA LEU A 290 -22.65 8.99 -4.79
C LEU A 290 -22.74 10.48 -5.21
N TYR A 291 -22.66 10.79 -6.50
CA TYR A 291 -22.70 12.16 -7.02
C TYR A 291 -24.10 12.76 -7.21
N THR A 292 -25.16 11.94 -7.18
CA THR A 292 -26.54 12.39 -7.42
C THR A 292 -27.36 12.61 -6.15
N SER A 293 -26.79 12.24 -5.00
CA SER A 293 -27.43 12.39 -3.68
C SER A 293 -27.37 13.83 -3.15
N ALA A 294 -28.10 14.12 -2.07
CA ALA A 294 -27.95 15.39 -1.37
C ALA A 294 -26.61 15.41 -0.61
N GLY A 295 -25.74 16.36 -0.96
CA GLY A 295 -24.43 16.51 -0.33
C GLY A 295 -24.41 17.53 0.81
N SER A 296 -23.32 17.51 1.59
CA SER A 296 -23.04 18.50 2.61
C SER A 296 -21.53 18.74 2.77
N LEU A 297 -21.15 19.96 3.11
CA LEU A 297 -19.78 20.31 3.47
C LEU A 297 -19.70 20.59 4.99
N PRO A 298 -18.66 20.10 5.69
CA PRO A 298 -18.51 20.37 7.09
C PRO A 298 -18.11 21.84 7.33
N ALA A 299 -18.59 22.42 8.43
CA ALA A 299 -18.38 23.84 8.75
C ALA A 299 -16.90 24.24 8.83
N TRP A 300 -16.04 23.32 9.29
CA TRP A 300 -14.60 23.56 9.38
C TRP A 300 -13.97 23.75 7.99
N ALA A 301 -14.39 22.98 6.99
CA ALA A 301 -13.83 23.04 5.64
C ALA A 301 -14.24 24.34 4.93
N ILE A 302 -15.50 24.77 5.12
CA ILE A 302 -15.99 26.06 4.61
C ILE A 302 -15.22 27.22 5.24
N ALA A 303 -15.02 27.19 6.56
CA ALA A 303 -14.29 28.24 7.27
C ALA A 303 -12.84 28.35 6.80
N GLN A 304 -12.16 27.21 6.64
CA GLN A 304 -10.79 27.17 6.14
C GLN A 304 -10.69 27.61 4.67
N ALA A 305 -11.58 27.17 3.80
CA ALA A 305 -11.61 27.59 2.40
C ALA A 305 -11.76 29.11 2.24
N ARG A 306 -12.60 29.73 3.08
CA ARG A 306 -12.75 31.20 3.13
C ARG A 306 -11.46 31.90 3.56
N ALA A 307 -10.77 31.35 4.55
CA ALA A 307 -9.50 31.90 5.02
C ALA A 307 -8.40 31.80 3.95
N GLU A 308 -8.34 30.70 3.20
CA GLU A 308 -7.37 30.52 2.10
C GLU A 308 -7.63 31.51 0.95
N ILE A 309 -8.88 31.74 0.56
CA ILE A 309 -9.22 32.75 -0.46
C ILE A 309 -8.84 34.15 0.01
N ALA A 310 -9.21 34.51 1.24
CA ALA A 310 -8.90 35.84 1.78
C ALA A 310 -7.39 36.11 1.84
N ALA A 311 -6.58 35.10 2.13
CA ALA A 311 -5.12 35.24 2.15
C ALA A 311 -4.53 35.43 0.74
N GLU A 312 -5.09 34.79 -0.29
CA GLU A 312 -4.65 34.96 -1.68
C GLU A 312 -5.00 36.34 -2.23
N ASP A 313 -6.19 36.88 -1.90
CA ASP A 313 -6.59 38.23 -2.29
C ASP A 313 -5.69 39.32 -1.65
N GLU A 314 -5.09 39.05 -0.49
CA GLU A 314 -4.12 39.94 0.16
C GLU A 314 -2.74 39.92 -0.51
N ASP A 315 -2.30 38.77 -1.04
CA ASP A 315 -1.00 38.63 -1.73
C ASP A 315 -0.99 39.27 -3.14
N ASP A 316 -2.16 39.42 -3.76
CA ASP A 316 -2.32 40.02 -5.09
C ASP A 316 -2.54 41.56 -5.08
N ALA A 317 -2.66 42.18 -3.90
CA ALA A 317 -2.97 43.61 -3.70
C ALA A 317 -1.74 44.51 -3.50
#